data_AF-A0A1M3IEL6-F1
#
_entry.id   AF-A0A1M3IEL6-F1
#
_cell.length_a   1.000
_cell.length_b   1.000
_cell.length_c   1.000
_cell.angle_alpha   90.00
_cell.angle_beta   90.00
_cell.angle_gamma   90.00
#
_symmetry.space_group_name_H-M   'P 1'
#
loop_
_entity.id
_entity.type
_entity.pdbx_description
1 polymer ?
#
loop_
_entity_poly.entity_id
_entity_poly.type
_entity_poly.pdbx_seq_one_letter_code
_entity_poly.pdbx_strand_id
1 'polypeptide(L)' 'MGAFSSCKKDYNCRCDIEYQVNGQVVGKDNTLNTISATTKDQAKSQCVNYETDASYLQQKTVEKHYCSIE' A
#
# COMPACT_ATOMS: atom_id res chain seq x y z
N MET A 1 -25.04 27.75 0.31
CA MET A 1 -24.03 26.93 -0.39
C MET A 1 -22.87 26.70 0.57
N GLY A 2 -22.94 25.64 1.40
CA GLY A 2 -21.81 25.24 2.22
C GLY A 2 -20.87 24.41 1.36
N ALA A 3 -19.78 24.99 0.89
CA ALA A 3 -18.71 24.22 0.27
C ALA A 3 -18.14 23.29 1.34
N PHE A 4 -18.60 22.04 1.35
CA PHE A 4 -17.82 20.96 1.93
C PHE A 4 -16.59 20.83 1.05
N SER A 5 -15.59 21.69 1.30
CA SER A 5 -14.24 21.48 0.80
C SER A 5 -13.74 20.23 1.48
N SER A 6 -14.11 19.07 0.93
CA SER A 6 -13.42 17.81 1.15
C SER A 6 -12.02 18.00 0.59
N CYS A 7 -11.16 18.69 1.35
CA CYS A 7 -9.75 18.83 1.05
C CYS A 7 -9.18 17.41 1.12
N LYS A 8 -9.21 16.74 -0.03
CA LYS A 8 -8.45 15.51 -0.23
C LYS A 8 -7.01 15.89 0.03
N LYS A 9 -6.41 15.22 1.00
CA LYS A 9 -4.99 15.27 1.25
C LYS A 9 -4.36 14.09 0.55
N ASP A 10 -3.22 14.35 -0.06
CA ASP A 10 -2.39 13.31 -0.61
C ASP A 10 -1.65 12.62 0.54
N TYR A 11 -1.76 11.31 0.59
CA TYR A 11 -1.12 10.44 1.56
C TYR A 11 -0.21 9.49 0.80
N ASN A 12 1.04 9.37 1.23
CA ASN A 12 1.97 8.42 0.62
C ASN A 12 1.77 7.07 1.30
N CYS A 13 1.26 6.12 0.52
CA CYS A 13 1.22 4.72 0.86
C CYS A 13 2.56 4.10 0.45
N ARG A 14 3.37 3.73 1.43
CA ARG A 14 4.59 2.98 1.22
C ARG A 14 4.34 1.53 1.59
N CYS A 15 4.58 0.63 0.65
CA CYS A 15 4.52 -0.80 0.89
C CYS A 15 5.91 -1.41 0.67
N ASP A 16 6.36 -2.13 1.67
CA ASP A 16 7.58 -2.93 1.62
C ASP A 16 7.19 -4.39 1.44
N ILE A 17 7.73 -5.00 0.38
CA ILE A 17 7.44 -6.36 -0.05
C ILE A 17 8.73 -7.15 0.07
N GLU A 18 8.73 -8.16 0.92
CA GLU A 18 9.86 -9.07 1.08
C GLU A 18 9.52 -10.42 0.43
N TYR A 19 10.27 -10.76 -0.61
CA TYR A 19 10.17 -12.05 -1.27
C TYR A 19 11.10 -13.02 -0.57
N GLN A 20 10.54 -14.09 -0.03
CA GLN A 20 11.30 -15.16 0.59
C GLN A 20 11.10 -16.45 -0.21
N VAL A 21 12.19 -17.18 -0.42
CA VAL A 21 12.17 -18.52 -1.00
C VAL A 21 12.91 -19.43 -0.04
N ASN A 22 12.24 -20.47 0.46
CA ASN A 22 12.77 -21.39 1.47
C ASN A 22 13.31 -20.66 2.73
N GLY A 23 12.62 -19.61 3.20
CA GLY A 23 13.02 -18.83 4.37
C GLY A 23 14.24 -17.92 4.16
N GLN A 24 14.74 -17.79 2.93
CA GLN A 24 15.76 -16.82 2.57
C GLN A 24 15.15 -15.65 1.81
N VAL A 25 15.48 -14.43 2.22
CA VAL A 25 15.11 -13.21 1.48
C VAL A 25 15.87 -13.18 0.16
N VAL A 26 15.14 -13.35 -0.94
CA VAL A 26 15.68 -13.32 -2.31
C VAL A 26 15.49 -11.96 -2.97
N GLY A 27 14.62 -11.11 -2.42
CA GLY A 27 14.38 -9.79 -2.94
C GLY A 27 13.57 -8.93 -1.98
N LYS A 28 13.77 -7.62 -2.09
CA LYS A 28 12.96 -6.60 -1.45
C LYS A 28 12.50 -5.65 -2.52
N ASP A 29 11.24 -5.32 -2.53
CA ASP A 29 10.65 -4.34 -3.44
C ASP A 29 9.86 -3.34 -2.60
N ASN A 30 9.93 -2.09 -3.01
CA ASN A 30 9.23 -1.01 -2.32
C ASN A 30 8.34 -0.30 -3.34
N THR A 31 7.04 -0.35 -3.11
CA THR A 31 6.08 0.39 -3.91
C THR A 31 5.67 1.64 -3.13
N LEU A 32 5.64 2.76 -3.83
CA LEU A 32 5.17 4.03 -3.27
C LEU A 32 4.03 4.52 -4.14
N ASN A 33 2.87 4.65 -3.54
CA ASN A 33 1.66 5.11 -4.20
C ASN A 33 1.09 6.33 -3.47
N THR A 34 0.65 7.32 -4.22
CA THR A 34 0.05 8.53 -3.65
C THR A 34 -1.47 8.39 -3.69
N ILE A 35 -2.10 8.41 -2.51
CA ILE A 35 -3.54 8.24 -2.34
C ILE A 35 -4.16 9.57 -1.89
N SER A 36 -5.04 10.13 -2.72
CA SER A 36 -5.78 11.34 -2.37
C SER A 36 -7.07 10.99 -1.61
N ALA A 37 -7.07 11.18 -0.29
CA ALA A 37 -8.21 10.87 0.58
C ALA A 37 -8.57 12.04 1.49
N THR A 38 -9.80 12.05 1.99
CA THR A 38 -10.26 13.11 2.90
C THR A 38 -9.69 12.92 4.31
N THR A 39 -9.35 11.69 4.69
CA THR A 39 -8.81 11.32 5.99
C THR A 39 -7.68 10.28 5.86
N LYS A 40 -6.75 10.28 6.82
CA LYS A 40 -5.67 9.28 6.89
C LYS A 40 -6.20 7.85 7.02
N ASP A 41 -7.35 7.68 7.67
CA ASP A 41 -8.01 6.37 7.83
C ASP A 41 -8.56 5.83 6.51
N GLN A 42 -9.21 6.67 5.69
CA GLN A 42 -9.61 6.32 4.33
C GLN A 42 -8.41 5.96 3.47
N ALA A 43 -7.35 6.77 3.52
CA ALA A 43 -6.12 6.48 2.79
C ALA A 43 -5.54 5.13 3.23
N LYS A 44 -5.49 4.84 4.54
CA LYS A 44 -4.94 3.59 5.08
C LYS A 44 -5.72 2.38 4.60
N SER A 45 -7.05 2.46 4.57
CA SER A 45 -7.90 1.41 4.03
C SER A 45 -7.65 1.17 2.52
N GLN A 46 -7.45 2.24 1.74
CA GLN A 46 -7.11 2.10 0.32
C GLN A 46 -5.68 1.55 0.10
N CYS A 47 -4.72 1.97 0.93
CA CYS A 47 -3.33 1.51 0.89
C CYS A 47 -3.21 -0.01 1.14
N VAL A 48 -3.95 -0.54 2.11
CA VAL A 48 -3.98 -1.98 2.41
C VAL A 48 -4.63 -2.79 1.27
N ASN A 49 -5.65 -2.24 0.61
CA ASN A 49 -6.37 -2.92 -0.47
C ASN A 49 -5.66 -2.86 -1.84
N TYR A 50 -4.72 -1.93 -2.03
CA TYR A 50 -4.07 -1.69 -3.34
C TYR A 50 -3.21 -2.88 -3.80
N GLU A 51 -2.56 -3.59 -2.87
CA GLU A 51 -1.64 -4.69 -3.22
C GLU A 51 -2.16 -6.09 -2.88
N THR A 52 -3.38 -6.21 -2.35
CA THR A 52 -4.04 -7.52 -2.21
C THR A 52 -4.61 -8.04 -3.52
N ASP A 53 -4.51 -7.26 -4.61
CA ASP A 53 -4.88 -7.69 -5.95
C ASP A 53 -3.98 -8.87 -6.36
N ALA A 54 -4.59 -10.05 -6.40
CA ALA A 54 -3.95 -11.36 -6.48
C ALA A 54 -2.97 -11.53 -7.67
N SER A 55 -2.97 -10.59 -8.61
CA SER A 55 -2.03 -10.51 -9.72
C SER A 55 -0.57 -10.28 -9.28
N TYR A 56 -0.32 -9.60 -8.15
CA TYR A 56 1.07 -9.35 -7.68
C TYR A 56 1.65 -10.53 -6.88
N LEU A 57 0.81 -11.29 -6.18
CA LEU A 57 1.19 -12.42 -5.33
C LEU A 57 1.43 -13.73 -6.11
N GLN A 58 1.02 -13.81 -7.37
CA GLN A 58 1.06 -15.04 -8.15
C GLN A 58 2.45 -15.39 -8.72
N GLN A 59 3.44 -14.49 -8.70
CA GLN A 59 4.73 -14.74 -9.34
C GLN A 59 5.88 -15.10 -8.39
N LYS A 60 5.76 -14.81 -7.09
CA LYS A 60 6.79 -15.11 -6.08
C LYS A 60 6.09 -15.31 -4.75
N THR A 61 6.55 -16.26 -3.94
CA THR A 61 6.07 -16.46 -2.57
C THR A 61 6.34 -15.18 -1.76
N VAL A 62 5.38 -14.26 -1.73
CA VAL A 62 5.44 -13.06 -0.89
C VAL A 62 5.07 -13.51 0.51
N GLU A 63 6.06 -13.60 1.40
CA GLU A 63 5.83 -14.00 2.80
C GLU A 63 5.58 -12.80 3.72
N LYS A 64 6.09 -11.60 3.38
CA LYS A 64 5.86 -10.39 4.16
C LYS A 64 5.49 -9.22 3.28
N HIS A 65 4.33 -8.66 3.59
CA HIS A 65 3.78 -7.48 2.98
C HIS A 65 3.42 -6.49 4.10
N TYR A 66 4.05 -5.32 4.08
CA TYR A 66 3.77 -4.28 5.07
C TYR A 66 3.54 -2.95 4.36
N CYS A 67 2.28 -2.51 4.36
CA CYS A 67 1.87 -1.20 3.87
C CYS A 67 1.61 -0.25 5.04
N SER A 68 2.14 0.96 4.92
CA SER A 68 1.93 2.02 5.91
C SER A 68 1.78 3.38 5.22
N ILE A 69 1.03 4.26 5.88
CA ILE A 69 0.84 5.63 5.40
C ILE A 69 1.74 6.58 6.18
N GLU A 70 2.63 7.22 5.45
CA GLU A 70 3.45 8.33 5.93
C GLU A 70 2.58 9.60 5.98
#